data_AF-A0A1Z9QQL0-F1
#
_entry.id   AF-A0A1Z9QQL0-F1
#
_cell.length_a   1.000
_cell.length_b   1.000
_cell.length_c   1.000
_cell.angle_alpha   90.00
_cell.angle_beta   90.00
_cell.angle_gamma   90.00
#
_symmetry.space_group_name_H-M   'P 1'
#
loop_
_entity.id
_entity.type
_entity.pdbx_description
1 polymer ?
#
loop_
_entity_poly.entity_id
_entity_poly.type
_entity_poly.pdbx_seq_one_letter_code
_entity_poly.pdbx_strand_id
1 'polypeptide(L)'
;MANGSLVHIILCHNNPTQVERLVNKLLAEENDLVIIHVCKNAAEDFFNGLRSSLGQSKRVHFCEREEGNWGEFGIVQGTINALKLGLNILGTQEDFHFNLLSAQDYPIKPLTSFKHFLSERKGQDFLSVYHWYPKGHEEVEKYHPWQQSKHLQHLRLLHWYKRVGNSRIAIPRKYKESYRGS
;
A
#
# COMPACT_ATOMS: atom_id res chain seq x y z
N MET A 1 11.43 11.58 -26.06
CA MET A 1 10.26 10.83 -25.55
C MET A 1 10.61 10.36 -24.14
N ALA A 2 9.65 10.37 -23.20
CA ALA A 2 9.94 10.04 -21.79
C ALA A 2 9.94 8.52 -21.59
N ASN A 3 11.09 7.88 -21.81
CA ASN A 3 11.24 6.44 -21.66
C ASN A 3 11.46 6.07 -20.19
N GLY A 4 10.35 5.80 -19.51
CA GLY A 4 10.28 5.19 -18.19
C GLY A 4 8.82 4.85 -17.90
N SER A 5 8.51 3.58 -17.64
CA SER A 5 7.14 3.09 -17.53
C SER A 5 6.75 2.91 -16.06
N LEU A 6 5.49 3.17 -15.73
CA LEU A 6 5.01 3.20 -14.34
C LEU A 6 4.01 2.08 -14.05
N VAL A 7 4.13 1.48 -12.87
CA VAL A 7 3.09 0.62 -12.30
C VAL A 7 2.46 1.34 -11.11
N HIS A 8 1.25 1.85 -11.32
CA HIS A 8 0.49 2.53 -10.28
C HIS A 8 -0.28 1.52 -9.43
N ILE A 9 0.08 1.38 -8.16
CA ILE A 9 -0.66 0.59 -7.19
C ILE A 9 -1.70 1.51 -6.52
N ILE A 10 -2.99 1.17 -6.61
CA ILE A 10 -4.07 1.93 -5.99
C ILE A 10 -4.73 1.07 -4.91
N LEU A 11 -4.69 1.54 -3.65
CA LEU A 11 -5.42 0.93 -2.54
C LEU A 11 -6.78 1.63 -2.36
N CYS A 12 -7.89 0.91 -2.45
CA CYS A 12 -9.23 1.50 -2.40
C CYS A 12 -10.29 0.66 -1.67
N HIS A 13 -11.30 1.33 -1.09
CA HIS A 13 -12.38 0.69 -0.35
C HIS A 13 -13.77 1.36 -0.53
N ASN A 14 -13.84 2.48 -1.24
CA ASN A 14 -15.07 3.23 -1.52
C ASN A 14 -14.89 4.17 -2.74
N ASN A 15 -15.96 4.88 -3.09
CA ASN A 15 -16.01 5.94 -4.12
C ASN A 15 -15.53 5.51 -5.53
N PRO A 16 -16.30 4.67 -6.26
CA PRO A 16 -15.85 4.08 -7.51
C PRO A 16 -15.56 5.13 -8.60
N THR A 17 -16.39 6.18 -8.70
CA THR A 17 -16.19 7.28 -9.65
C THR A 17 -14.87 8.03 -9.43
N GLN A 18 -14.39 8.13 -8.18
CA GLN A 18 -13.07 8.72 -7.89
C GLN A 18 -11.93 7.79 -8.32
N VAL A 19 -12.05 6.48 -8.05
CA VAL A 19 -11.08 5.48 -8.51
C VAL A 19 -11.01 5.47 -10.04
N GLU A 20 -12.15 5.38 -10.73
CA GLU A 20 -12.24 5.41 -12.20
C GLU A 20 -11.61 6.67 -12.79
N ARG A 21 -11.89 7.85 -12.20
CA ARG A 21 -11.29 9.12 -12.62
C ARG A 21 -9.76 9.12 -12.42
N LEU A 22 -9.26 8.58 -11.30
CA LEU A 22 -7.82 8.45 -11.05
C LEU A 22 -7.17 7.50 -12.06
N VAL A 23 -7.74 6.30 -12.26
CA VAL A 23 -7.25 5.29 -13.21
C VAL A 23 -7.21 5.84 -14.63
N ASN A 24 -8.27 6.49 -15.09
CA ASN A 24 -8.32 7.13 -16.41
C ASN A 24 -7.33 8.29 -16.54
N LYS A 25 -7.02 9.01 -15.45
CA LYS A 25 -6.00 10.06 -15.46
C LYS A 25 -4.57 9.50 -15.52
N LEU A 26 -4.30 8.38 -14.84
CA LEU A 26 -2.99 7.71 -14.83
C LEU A 26 -2.70 7.00 -16.16
N LEU A 27 -3.67 6.27 -16.70
CA LEU A 27 -3.57 5.60 -18.00
C LEU A 27 -3.66 6.55 -19.22
N ALA A 28 -3.66 7.86 -19.01
CA ALA A 28 -3.60 8.85 -20.09
C ALA A 28 -2.23 8.87 -20.80
N GLU A 29 -1.17 8.38 -20.13
CA GLU A 29 0.14 8.14 -20.74
C GLU A 29 0.22 6.71 -21.31
N GLU A 30 1.10 6.51 -22.30
CA GLU A 30 1.38 5.20 -22.87
C GLU A 30 2.30 4.34 -21.97
N ASN A 31 2.21 3.02 -22.13
CA ASN A 31 2.99 1.99 -21.43
C ASN A 31 2.82 1.88 -19.90
N ASP A 32 2.10 2.80 -19.26
CA ASP A 32 1.81 2.71 -17.82
C ASP A 32 0.69 1.70 -17.54
N LEU A 33 0.82 1.03 -16.40
CA LEU A 33 -0.11 0.01 -15.87
C LEU A 33 -0.71 0.47 -14.54
N VAL A 34 -1.89 -0.03 -14.22
CA VAL A 34 -2.57 0.14 -12.93
C VAL A 34 -2.84 -1.22 -12.29
N ILE A 35 -2.53 -1.35 -11.00
CA ILE A 35 -2.87 -2.51 -10.18
C ILE A 35 -3.72 -2.05 -9.00
N ILE A 36 -4.96 -2.51 -8.94
CA ILE A 36 -5.92 -2.12 -7.91
C ILE A 36 -5.97 -3.18 -6.81
N HIS A 37 -5.80 -2.74 -5.56
CA HIS A 37 -6.18 -3.50 -4.37
C HIS A 37 -7.51 -2.96 -3.88
N VAL A 38 -8.55 -3.80 -3.97
CA VAL A 38 -9.87 -3.50 -3.40
C VAL A 38 -9.97 -4.21 -2.06
N CYS A 39 -9.99 -3.45 -0.97
CA CYS A 39 -10.00 -3.99 0.40
C CYS A 39 -11.12 -5.04 0.57
N LYS A 40 -10.84 -6.15 1.26
CA LYS A 40 -11.75 -7.29 1.42
C LYS A 40 -13.03 -6.93 2.20
N ASN A 41 -12.91 -5.97 3.11
CA ASN A 41 -13.97 -5.34 3.90
C ASN A 41 -14.69 -4.18 3.18
N ALA A 42 -14.35 -3.87 1.92
CA ALA A 42 -15.15 -2.99 1.08
C ALA A 42 -16.42 -3.69 0.57
N ALA A 43 -17.47 -2.92 0.28
CA ALA A 43 -18.74 -3.44 -0.23
C ALA A 43 -18.54 -4.26 -1.52
N GLU A 44 -19.33 -5.33 -1.68
CA GLU A 44 -19.20 -6.24 -2.81
C GLU A 44 -19.55 -5.57 -4.15
N ASP A 45 -20.62 -4.76 -4.18
CA ASP A 45 -20.99 -3.96 -5.36
C ASP A 45 -19.91 -2.96 -5.78
N PHE A 46 -19.10 -2.46 -4.84
CA PHE A 46 -17.97 -1.58 -5.15
C PHE A 46 -16.84 -2.35 -5.86
N PHE A 47 -16.53 -3.57 -5.41
CA PHE A 47 -15.56 -4.43 -6.10
C PHE A 47 -16.08 -4.87 -7.49
N ASN A 48 -17.33 -5.32 -7.56
CA ASN A 48 -17.95 -5.81 -8.79
C ASN A 48 -18.17 -4.68 -9.81
N GLY A 49 -18.51 -3.48 -9.35
CA GLY A 49 -18.60 -2.27 -10.17
C GLY A 49 -17.27 -1.91 -10.81
N LEU A 50 -16.20 -1.75 -10.01
CA LEU A 50 -14.86 -1.46 -10.53
C LEU A 50 -14.32 -2.56 -11.46
N ARG A 51 -14.60 -3.83 -11.14
CA ARG A 51 -14.27 -4.96 -12.03
C ARG A 51 -14.97 -4.85 -13.38
N SER A 52 -16.23 -4.40 -13.39
CA SER A 52 -17.03 -4.25 -14.61
C SER A 52 -16.62 -3.04 -15.46
N SER A 53 -16.34 -1.89 -14.83
CA SER A 53 -15.99 -0.64 -15.53
C SER A 53 -14.53 -0.59 -16.00
N LEU A 54 -13.58 -1.07 -15.19
CA LEU A 54 -12.15 -0.98 -15.49
C LEU A 54 -11.52 -2.28 -15.99
N GLY A 55 -12.10 -3.45 -15.66
CA GLY A 55 -11.53 -4.76 -15.97
C GLY A 55 -11.48 -5.14 -17.45
N GLN A 56 -12.09 -4.34 -18.34
CA GLN A 56 -11.95 -4.49 -19.80
C GLN A 56 -10.60 -3.97 -20.32
N SER A 57 -9.91 -3.11 -19.55
CA SER A 57 -8.62 -2.55 -19.94
C SER A 57 -7.49 -3.56 -19.70
N LYS A 58 -6.74 -3.91 -20.76
CA LYS A 58 -5.53 -4.74 -20.67
C LYS A 58 -4.39 -4.10 -19.83
N ARG A 59 -4.55 -2.83 -19.41
CA ARG A 59 -3.61 -2.09 -18.54
C ARG A 59 -4.12 -1.93 -17.10
N VAL A 60 -5.29 -2.47 -16.76
CA VAL A 60 -5.81 -2.50 -15.38
C VAL A 60 -5.85 -3.94 -14.90
N HIS A 61 -5.17 -4.18 -13.79
CA HIS A 61 -5.15 -5.47 -13.09
C HIS A 61 -5.67 -5.29 -11.67
N PHE A 62 -6.13 -6.37 -11.05
CA PHE A 62 -6.61 -6.39 -9.67
C PHE A 62 -5.88 -7.51 -8.94
N CYS A 63 -5.26 -7.18 -7.81
CA CYS A 63 -4.51 -8.15 -7.00
C CYS A 63 -5.38 -8.87 -5.96
N GLU A 64 -4.77 -9.77 -5.19
CA GLU A 64 -5.43 -10.51 -4.12
C GLU A 64 -5.87 -9.58 -2.98
N ARG A 65 -7.15 -9.69 -2.59
CA ARG A 65 -7.85 -8.76 -1.68
C ARG A 65 -7.56 -9.07 -0.20
N GLU A 66 -7.17 -8.04 0.54
CA GLU A 66 -6.85 -8.10 1.98
C GLU A 66 -7.73 -7.12 2.78
N GLU A 67 -7.92 -7.35 4.08
CA GLU A 67 -8.68 -6.43 4.93
C GLU A 67 -7.92 -5.11 5.15
N GLY A 68 -8.47 -4.01 4.63
CA GLY A 68 -7.84 -2.69 4.64
C GLY A 68 -8.08 -1.91 5.93
N ASN A 69 -7.99 -2.56 7.09
CA ASN A 69 -8.21 -1.92 8.39
C ASN A 69 -7.07 -0.92 8.67
N TRP A 70 -7.42 0.31 9.06
CA TRP A 70 -6.44 1.39 9.24
C TRP A 70 -5.44 1.08 10.37
N GLY A 71 -4.16 1.17 10.03
CA GLY A 71 -3.04 0.78 10.90
C GLY A 71 -2.82 -0.74 11.06
N GLU A 72 -3.55 -1.60 10.34
CA GLU A 72 -3.30 -3.05 10.34
C GLU A 72 -2.50 -3.53 9.13
N PHE A 73 -1.90 -4.71 9.28
CA PHE A 73 -0.98 -5.29 8.29
C PHE A 73 -1.64 -5.63 6.94
N GLY A 74 -2.97 -5.78 6.87
CA GLY A 74 -3.67 -6.09 5.61
C GLY A 74 -3.49 -5.03 4.52
N ILE A 75 -3.24 -3.77 4.89
CA ILE A 75 -2.86 -2.71 3.94
C ILE A 75 -1.46 -3.00 3.35
N VAL A 76 -0.50 -3.38 4.19
CA VAL A 76 0.87 -3.74 3.76
C VAL A 76 0.86 -5.01 2.91
N GLN A 77 0.08 -6.03 3.31
CA GLN A 77 -0.10 -7.26 2.54
C GLN A 77 -0.76 -6.98 1.18
N GLY A 78 -1.73 -6.06 1.12
CA GLY A 78 -2.34 -5.59 -0.13
C GLY A 78 -1.32 -4.97 -1.10
N THR A 79 -0.44 -4.10 -0.59
CA THR A 79 0.69 -3.55 -1.36
C THR A 79 1.63 -4.65 -1.83
N ILE A 80 1.97 -5.63 -0.99
CA ILE A 80 2.82 -6.78 -1.36
C ILE A 80 2.16 -7.64 -2.46
N ASN A 81 0.84 -7.87 -2.38
CA ASN A 81 0.08 -8.62 -3.38
C ASN A 81 0.05 -7.88 -4.72
N ALA A 82 -0.05 -6.54 -4.70
CA ALA A 82 0.03 -5.71 -5.89
C ALA A 82 1.44 -5.66 -6.51
N LEU A 83 2.49 -5.51 -5.69
CA LEU A 83 3.90 -5.57 -6.13
C LEU A 83 4.22 -6.91 -6.82
N LYS A 84 3.86 -8.03 -6.19
CA LYS A 84 4.03 -9.39 -6.76
C LYS A 84 3.33 -9.54 -8.10
N LEU A 85 2.08 -9.06 -8.22
CA LEU A 85 1.34 -9.11 -9.47
C LEU A 85 2.02 -8.27 -10.56
N GLY A 86 2.53 -7.08 -10.23
CA GLY A 86 3.27 -6.24 -11.17
C GLY A 86 4.55 -6.90 -11.67
N LEU A 87 5.38 -7.43 -10.76
CA LEU A 87 6.60 -8.17 -11.13
C LEU A 87 6.29 -9.39 -12.01
N ASN A 88 5.19 -10.11 -11.74
CA ASN A 88 4.75 -11.23 -12.58
C ASN A 88 4.27 -10.80 -13.99
N ILE A 89 3.80 -9.56 -14.16
CA ILE A 89 3.36 -9.01 -15.45
C ILE A 89 4.57 -8.46 -16.24
N LEU A 90 5.52 -7.81 -15.55
CA LEU A 90 6.71 -7.21 -16.17
C LEU A 90 7.81 -8.24 -16.49
N GLY A 91 7.90 -9.32 -15.74
CA GLY A 91 8.97 -10.31 -15.88
C GLY A 91 10.34 -9.70 -15.56
N THR A 92 11.27 -9.79 -16.51
CA THR A 92 12.66 -9.30 -16.37
C THR A 92 12.86 -7.88 -16.94
N GLN A 93 11.84 -7.01 -16.85
CA GLN A 93 11.94 -5.62 -17.31
C GLN A 93 12.39 -4.69 -16.18
N GLU A 94 13.58 -4.12 -16.29
CA GLU A 94 14.25 -3.36 -15.22
C GLU A 94 13.92 -1.83 -15.24
N ASP A 95 13.29 -1.34 -16.31
CA ASP A 95 13.06 0.10 -16.57
C ASP A 95 11.70 0.63 -16.04
N PHE A 96 11.26 0.14 -14.88
CA PHE A 96 9.95 0.45 -14.28
C PHE A 96 10.05 0.95 -12.83
N HIS A 97 9.19 1.93 -12.48
CA HIS A 97 8.98 2.35 -11.10
C HIS A 97 7.55 2.02 -10.63
N PHE A 98 7.43 1.57 -9.38
CA PHE A 98 6.16 1.38 -8.70
C PHE A 98 5.74 2.67 -7.96
N ASN A 99 4.51 3.11 -8.17
CA ASN A 99 3.95 4.31 -7.54
C ASN A 99 2.73 3.92 -6.68
N LEU A 100 2.87 3.99 -5.36
CA LEU A 100 1.81 3.62 -4.42
C LEU A 100 0.90 4.80 -4.10
N LEU A 101 -0.41 4.63 -4.32
CA LEU A 101 -1.45 5.63 -4.17
C LEU A 101 -2.64 5.06 -3.40
N SER A 102 -3.39 5.93 -2.72
CA SER A 102 -4.76 5.66 -2.30
C SER A 102 -5.75 6.10 -3.38
N ALA A 103 -7.01 5.69 -3.25
CA ALA A 103 -8.12 6.25 -4.05
C ALA A 103 -8.31 7.78 -3.91
N GLN A 104 -7.72 8.41 -2.89
CA GLN A 104 -7.93 9.83 -2.60
C GLN A 104 -6.82 10.74 -3.17
N ASP A 105 -5.71 10.15 -3.63
CA ASP A 105 -4.61 10.88 -4.25
C ASP A 105 -4.94 11.35 -5.68
N TYR A 106 -4.25 12.39 -6.15
CA TYR A 106 -4.40 12.87 -7.53
C TYR A 106 -3.13 13.57 -8.04
N PRO A 107 -2.73 13.39 -9.32
CA PRO A 107 -1.56 14.06 -9.88
C PRO A 107 -1.73 15.59 -9.94
N ILE A 108 -0.85 16.31 -9.24
CA ILE A 108 -0.77 17.80 -9.23
C ILE A 108 0.19 18.36 -10.31
N LYS A 109 0.84 17.50 -11.10
CA LYS A 109 1.74 17.84 -12.21
C LYS A 109 1.44 16.92 -13.42
N PRO A 110 1.86 17.28 -14.65
CA PRO A 110 1.77 16.38 -15.80
C PRO A 110 2.53 15.07 -15.57
N LEU A 111 1.99 13.95 -16.05
CA LEU A 111 2.60 12.64 -15.87
C LEU A 111 3.84 12.48 -16.76
N THR A 112 3.85 13.03 -17.97
CA THR A 112 5.08 13.27 -18.76
C THR A 112 6.24 13.83 -17.93
N SER A 113 6.01 14.85 -17.10
CA SER A 113 7.03 15.47 -16.25
C SER A 113 7.48 14.55 -15.10
N PHE A 114 6.58 13.73 -14.57
CA PHE A 114 6.89 12.73 -13.53
C PHE A 114 7.72 11.56 -14.10
N LYS A 115 7.34 11.05 -15.28
CA LYS A 115 8.07 10.03 -16.04
C LYS A 115 9.46 10.53 -16.43
N HIS A 116 9.58 11.79 -16.87
CA HIS A 116 10.88 12.42 -17.12
C HIS A 116 11.77 12.43 -15.87
N PHE A 117 11.26 12.94 -14.74
CA PHE A 117 11.97 13.00 -13.46
C PHE A 117 12.50 11.63 -13.01
N LEU A 118 11.71 10.57 -13.20
CA LEU A 118 12.14 9.20 -12.87
C LEU A 118 13.13 8.64 -13.89
N SER A 119 12.95 8.90 -15.20
CA SER A 119 13.86 8.42 -16.25
C SER A 119 15.29 8.98 -16.14
N GLU A 120 15.46 10.16 -15.53
CA GLU A 120 16.76 10.75 -15.18
C GLU A 120 17.42 10.09 -13.94
N ARG A 121 16.67 9.28 -13.18
CA ARG A 121 17.01 8.79 -11.83
C ARG A 121 16.78 7.28 -11.69
N LYS A 122 17.10 6.54 -12.76
CA LYS A 122 17.06 5.07 -12.78
C LYS A 122 17.83 4.48 -11.60
N GLY A 123 17.26 3.42 -10.99
CA GLY A 123 17.84 2.76 -9.81
C GLY A 123 17.76 3.57 -8.51
N GLN A 124 16.93 4.62 -8.44
CA GLN A 124 16.67 5.38 -7.22
C GLN A 124 15.21 5.24 -6.79
N ASP A 125 15.00 4.94 -5.50
CA ASP A 125 13.68 4.89 -4.86
C ASP A 125 13.39 6.18 -4.07
N PHE A 126 12.12 6.58 -4.02
CA PHE A 126 11.68 7.84 -3.42
C PHE A 126 10.68 7.58 -2.29
N LEU A 127 11.18 7.56 -1.04
CA LEU A 127 10.38 7.33 0.16
C LEU A 127 10.74 8.32 1.28
N SER A 128 9.72 8.93 1.89
CA SER A 128 9.89 9.78 3.08
C SER A 128 10.13 8.93 4.33
N VAL A 129 11.40 8.75 4.72
CA VAL A 129 11.78 8.04 5.95
C VAL A 129 11.96 9.02 7.11
N TYR A 130 11.15 8.87 8.15
CA TYR A 130 11.26 9.64 9.39
C TYR A 130 11.92 8.81 10.49
N HIS A 131 12.96 9.36 11.12
CA HIS A 131 13.63 8.72 12.25
C HIS A 131 12.75 8.79 13.50
N TRP A 132 11.97 7.74 13.76
CA TRP A 132 11.21 7.62 15.01
C TRP A 132 12.10 7.11 16.13
N TYR A 133 12.61 8.04 16.95
CA TYR A 133 13.20 7.75 18.25
C TYR A 133 12.12 7.87 19.34
N PRO A 134 11.49 6.77 19.81
CA PRO A 134 10.57 6.84 20.94
C PRO A 134 11.35 7.21 22.21
N LYS A 135 11.15 8.42 22.75
CA LYS A 135 11.82 8.86 23.98
C LYS A 135 11.15 8.25 25.21
N GLY A 136 11.47 6.97 25.44
CA GLY A 136 10.94 6.18 26.54
C GLY A 136 9.47 5.81 26.37
N HIS A 137 8.88 5.28 27.43
CA HIS A 137 7.49 4.80 27.44
C HIS A 137 6.46 5.92 27.21
N GLU A 138 6.75 7.16 27.63
CA GLU A 138 5.77 8.26 27.68
C GLU A 138 5.44 8.87 26.32
N GLU A 139 6.38 8.94 25.35
CA GLU A 139 6.04 9.41 23.99
C GLU A 139 5.14 8.39 23.25
N VAL A 140 5.38 7.08 23.45
CA VAL A 140 4.53 5.99 22.91
C VAL A 140 3.11 6.05 23.50
N GLU A 141 2.97 6.54 24.74
CA GLU A 141 1.68 6.77 25.39
C GLU A 141 0.91 7.99 24.85
N LYS A 142 1.57 8.93 24.17
CA LYS A 142 1.03 10.30 23.95
C LYS A 142 0.94 10.73 22.48
N TYR A 143 1.81 10.20 21.62
CA TYR A 143 1.92 10.60 20.20
C TYR A 143 1.90 9.43 19.22
N HIS A 144 1.14 8.36 19.51
CA HIS A 144 0.98 7.26 18.56
C HIS A 144 0.12 7.73 17.36
N PRO A 145 0.63 7.78 16.11
CA PRO A 145 -0.14 8.28 14.96
C PRO A 145 -1.30 7.36 14.60
N TRP A 146 -1.15 6.08 14.96
CA TRP A 146 -2.10 5.01 14.72
C TRP A 146 -2.88 4.73 16.01
N GLN A 147 -4.13 5.18 16.08
CA GLN A 147 -5.05 5.13 17.24
C GLN A 147 -5.48 3.70 17.68
N GLN A 148 -4.74 2.66 17.31
CA GLN A 148 -4.97 1.32 17.85
C GLN A 148 -4.50 1.27 19.31
N SER A 149 -5.25 0.58 20.17
CA SER A 149 -5.00 0.63 21.61
C SER A 149 -3.61 0.09 21.99
N LYS A 150 -2.86 0.92 22.76
CA LYS A 150 -1.44 0.78 23.12
C LYS A 150 -0.97 -0.66 23.38
N HIS A 151 -1.73 -1.41 24.19
CA HIS A 151 -1.42 -2.80 24.52
C HIS A 151 -1.35 -3.74 23.32
N LEU A 152 -2.19 -3.56 22.29
CA LEU A 152 -2.31 -4.52 21.20
C LEU A 152 -1.08 -4.54 20.30
N GLN A 153 -0.50 -3.39 19.99
CA GLN A 153 0.71 -3.31 19.17
C GLN A 153 1.96 -3.75 19.95
N HIS A 154 2.11 -3.32 21.21
CA HIS A 154 3.19 -3.79 22.08
C HIS A 154 3.17 -5.32 22.31
N LEU A 155 1.99 -5.92 22.50
CA LEU A 155 1.83 -7.37 22.59
C LEU A 155 2.09 -8.06 21.24
N ARG A 156 1.54 -7.56 20.12
CA ARG A 156 1.76 -8.13 18.77
C ARG A 156 3.24 -8.15 18.39
N LEU A 157 3.97 -7.07 18.67
CA LEU A 157 5.39 -6.91 18.31
C LEU A 157 6.30 -7.77 19.19
N LEU A 158 6.32 -7.53 20.50
CA LEU A 158 7.36 -8.09 21.37
C LEU A 158 7.06 -9.49 21.90
N HIS A 159 5.79 -9.92 21.90
CA HIS A 159 5.35 -11.12 22.61
C HIS A 159 4.56 -12.07 21.70
N TRP A 160 4.49 -13.34 22.09
CA TRP A 160 3.37 -14.20 21.70
C TRP A 160 2.16 -13.85 22.58
N TYR A 161 0.94 -14.17 22.17
CA TYR A 161 -0.22 -14.03 23.06
C TYR A 161 -1.28 -15.09 22.80
N LYS A 162 -2.02 -15.46 23.87
CA LYS A 162 -3.22 -16.29 23.80
C LYS A 162 -4.45 -15.43 24.07
N ARG A 163 -5.45 -15.45 23.17
CA ARG A 163 -6.74 -14.80 23.40
C ARG A 163 -7.59 -15.67 24.34
N VAL A 164 -8.20 -15.05 25.35
CA VAL A 164 -9.16 -15.66 26.28
C VAL A 164 -10.31 -14.67 26.45
N GLY A 165 -11.44 -14.94 25.79
CA GLY A 165 -12.54 -13.97 25.66
C GLY A 165 -12.06 -12.68 24.97
N ASN A 166 -12.24 -11.54 25.65
CA ASN A 166 -11.74 -10.24 25.18
C ASN A 166 -10.29 -9.95 25.61
N SER A 167 -9.73 -10.72 26.55
CA SER A 167 -8.36 -10.57 27.04
C SER A 167 -7.35 -11.22 26.10
N ARG A 168 -6.12 -10.66 26.06
CA ARG A 168 -4.96 -11.23 25.36
C ARG A 168 -3.83 -11.40 26.37
N ILE A 169 -3.57 -12.64 26.78
CA ILE A 169 -2.54 -12.99 27.77
C ILE A 169 -1.19 -13.09 27.06
N ALA A 170 -0.20 -12.34 27.55
CA ALA A 170 1.16 -12.40 27.03
C ALA A 170 1.82 -13.77 27.29
N ILE A 171 2.54 -14.26 26.30
CA ILE A 171 3.39 -15.46 26.31
C ILE A 171 4.82 -14.97 26.00
N PRO A 172 5.91 -15.65 26.47
CA PRO A 172 7.27 -15.09 26.48
C PRO A 172 7.74 -14.43 25.18
N ARG A 173 8.64 -13.44 25.32
CA ARG A 173 9.05 -12.55 24.23
C ARG A 173 9.50 -13.32 22.98
N LYS A 174 9.07 -12.83 21.81
CA LYS A 174 9.49 -13.33 20.49
C LYS A 174 10.99 -13.15 20.26
N TYR A 175 11.54 -12.07 20.80
CA TYR A 175 12.93 -11.67 20.64
C TYR A 175 13.64 -11.75 21.99
N LYS A 176 14.84 -12.36 22.01
CA LYS A 176 15.70 -12.44 23.20
C LYS A 176 16.40 -11.12 23.51
N GLU A 177 16.68 -10.34 22.48
CA GLU A 177 17.23 -8.98 22.57
C GLU A 177 16.13 -7.93 22.40
N SER A 178 16.46 -6.65 22.62
CA SER A 178 15.60 -5.54 22.23
C SER A 178 15.36 -5.55 20.72
N TYR A 179 14.10 -5.51 20.29
CA TYR A 179 13.73 -5.44 18.89
C TYR A 179 14.29 -4.13 18.28
N ARG A 180 15.25 -4.26 17.37
CA ARG A 180 15.95 -3.11 16.75
C ARG A 180 15.29 -2.60 15.45
N GLY A 181 14.28 -3.32 14.96
CA GLY A 181 13.85 -3.22 13.56
C GLY A 181 14.81 -3.95 12.61
N SER A 182 14.37 -4.10 11.37
CA SER A 182 15.11 -4.64 10.21
C SER A 182 14.70 -3.84 8.98
#